data_AF-A0A7Y9BGN0-F1
#
_entry.id   AF-A0A7Y9BGN0-F1
#
_cell.length_a   1.000
_cell.length_b   1.000
_cell.length_c   1.000
_cell.angle_alpha   90.00
_cell.angle_beta   90.00
_cell.angle_gamma   90.00
#
_symmetry.space_group_name_H-M   'P 1'
#
loop_
_entity.id
_entity.type
_entity.pdbx_description
1 polymer ?
#
loop_
_entity_poly.entity_id
_entity_poly.type
_entity_poly.pdbx_seq_one_letter_code
_entity_poly.pdbx_strand_id
1 'polypeptide(L)'
;MNEDFVKSLYKSIVQENLKLYKSLYETTNVSNNTDDTDDYWRKALGLYNSLEEENKGVLFKIIEQTMIDTISNMLGIIDGSSTLIDCSIEPKLLLDSIDTKGELQDYFLEYIEEKILKR
;
A
#
# COMPACT_ATOMS: atom_id res chain seq x y z
N MET A 1 -15.19 10.50 -10.56
CA MET A 1 -15.10 10.75 -9.10
C MET A 1 -14.54 9.53 -8.36
N ASN A 2 -15.26 8.41 -8.25
CA ASN A 2 -14.71 7.18 -7.62
C ASN A 2 -13.38 6.77 -8.27
N GLU A 3 -13.36 6.67 -9.60
CA GLU A 3 -12.16 6.36 -10.38
C GLU A 3 -11.01 7.36 -10.13
N ASP A 4 -11.29 8.67 -10.14
CA ASP A 4 -10.28 9.71 -9.90
C ASP A 4 -9.72 9.65 -8.47
N PHE A 5 -10.58 9.34 -7.50
CA PHE A 5 -10.24 9.19 -6.11
C PHE A 5 -9.32 7.99 -5.91
N VAL A 6 -9.67 6.80 -6.41
CA VAL A 6 -8.85 5.59 -6.24
C VAL A 6 -7.50 5.71 -6.96
N LYS A 7 -7.45 6.37 -8.12
CA LYS A 7 -6.19 6.67 -8.83
C LYS A 7 -5.29 7.59 -8.01
N SER A 8 -5.87 8.63 -7.43
CA SER A 8 -5.16 9.57 -6.56
C SER A 8 -4.68 8.90 -5.28
N LEU A 9 -5.48 7.98 -4.73
CA LEU A 9 -5.14 7.18 -3.56
C LEU A 9 -3.95 6.25 -3.83
N TYR A 10 -3.97 5.50 -4.93
CA TYR A 10 -2.84 4.65 -5.34
C TYR A 10 -1.56 5.47 -5.51
N LYS A 11 -1.64 6.62 -6.20
CA LYS A 11 -0.48 7.48 -6.40
C LYS A 11 0.08 7.97 -5.06
N SER A 12 -0.79 8.52 -4.21
CA SER A 12 -0.38 9.20 -2.98
C SER A 12 0.11 8.23 -1.90
N ILE A 13 -0.47 7.03 -1.84
CA ILE A 13 -0.12 6.05 -0.82
C ILE A 13 0.87 5.04 -1.39
N VAL A 14 0.48 4.27 -2.40
CA VAL A 14 1.30 3.15 -2.89
C VAL A 14 2.58 3.66 -3.57
N GLN A 15 2.45 4.54 -4.56
CA GLN A 15 3.62 4.95 -5.34
C GLN A 15 4.60 5.80 -4.53
N GLU A 16 4.12 6.80 -3.79
CA GLU A 16 4.99 7.66 -3.00
C GLU A 16 5.64 6.90 -1.82
N ASN A 17 4.90 6.02 -1.11
CA ASN A 17 5.52 5.23 -0.04
C ASN A 17 6.52 4.21 -0.57
N LEU A 18 6.28 3.58 -1.72
CA LEU A 18 7.27 2.68 -2.33
C LEU A 18 8.56 3.42 -2.70
N LYS A 19 8.47 4.64 -3.24
CA LYS A 19 9.64 5.47 -3.53
C LYS A 19 10.39 5.81 -2.25
N LEU A 20 9.65 6.23 -1.21
CA LEU A 20 10.22 6.54 0.10
C LEU A 20 10.95 5.32 0.67
N TYR A 21 10.30 4.16 0.71
CA TYR A 21 10.89 2.93 1.25
C TYR A 21 12.11 2.49 0.45
N LYS A 22 12.05 2.52 -0.89
CA LYS A 22 13.24 2.26 -1.73
C LYS A 22 14.40 3.16 -1.36
N SER A 23 14.14 4.47 -1.28
CA SER A 23 15.17 5.43 -0.90
C SER A 23 15.74 5.15 0.50
N LEU A 24 14.90 4.81 1.48
CA LEU A 24 15.36 4.46 2.82
C LEU A 24 16.26 3.23 2.81
N TYR A 25 15.85 2.15 2.14
CA TYR A 25 16.65 0.91 2.06
C TYR A 25 17.95 1.09 1.27
N GLU A 26 17.97 1.94 0.25
CA GLU A 26 19.14 2.16 -0.60
C GLU A 26 20.16 3.17 -0.03
N THR A 27 19.70 4.16 0.75
CA THR A 27 20.55 5.29 1.19
C THR A 27 20.92 5.26 2.66
N THR A 28 20.23 4.46 3.48
CA THR A 28 20.52 4.39 4.91
C THR A 28 21.79 3.59 5.17
N ASN A 29 22.86 4.31 5.54
CA ASN A 29 24.10 3.69 5.99
C ASN A 29 24.00 3.35 7.48
N VAL A 30 24.03 2.05 7.79
CA VAL A 30 24.13 1.54 9.17
C VAL A 30 25.59 1.62 9.65
N SER A 31 26.21 2.81 9.59
CA SER A 31 27.52 3.01 10.19
C SER A 31 27.34 3.47 11.62
N ASN A 32 27.48 2.52 12.55
CA ASN A 32 27.77 2.65 13.98
C ASN A 32 27.58 4.05 14.59
N ASN A 33 26.57 4.16 15.46
CA ASN A 33 26.25 5.24 16.40
C ASN A 33 25.03 6.08 16.01
N THR A 34 23.84 5.61 16.42
CA THR A 34 22.89 6.45 17.18
C THR A 34 21.93 5.53 17.92
N ASP A 35 21.82 5.77 19.22
CA ASP A 35 20.83 5.33 20.21
C ASP A 35 19.63 4.54 19.67
N ASP A 36 19.41 3.32 20.18
CA ASP A 36 18.15 2.54 20.32
C ASP A 36 17.04 2.70 19.26
N THR A 37 17.34 3.24 18.09
CA THR A 37 16.47 3.39 16.94
C THR A 37 16.49 2.05 16.21
N ASP A 38 15.79 1.16 16.89
CA ASP A 38 15.24 -0.12 16.57
C ASP A 38 16.18 -1.15 15.94
N ASP A 39 16.55 -2.14 16.76
CA ASP A 39 17.09 -3.44 16.33
C ASP A 39 16.33 -4.01 15.11
N TYR A 40 15.03 -3.75 15.02
CA TYR A 40 14.22 -4.04 13.85
C TYR A 40 14.75 -3.40 12.56
N TRP A 41 15.00 -2.09 12.53
CA TRP A 41 15.45 -1.37 11.33
C TRP A 41 16.83 -1.84 10.88
N ARG A 42 17.74 -2.10 11.83
CA ARG A 42 19.04 -2.71 11.54
C ARG A 42 18.90 -4.10 10.91
N LYS A 43 18.03 -4.94 11.46
CA LYS A 43 17.75 -6.29 10.93
C LYS A 43 17.10 -6.23 9.55
N ALA A 44 16.17 -5.31 9.34
CA ALA A 44 15.51 -5.09 8.06
C ALA A 44 16.51 -4.67 6.97
N LEU A 45 17.39 -3.70 7.25
CA LEU A 45 18.48 -3.30 6.35
C LEU A 45 19.48 -4.42 6.12
N GLY A 46 19.81 -5.19 7.16
CA GLY A 46 20.66 -6.38 7.06
C GLY A 46 20.07 -7.43 6.12
N LEU A 47 18.77 -7.73 6.24
CA LEU A 47 18.05 -8.61 5.32
C LEU A 47 18.11 -8.05 3.90
N TYR A 48 17.73 -6.79 3.69
CA TYR A 48 17.75 -6.17 2.37
C TYR A 48 19.12 -6.24 1.69
N ASN A 49 20.19 -5.95 2.43
CA ASN A 49 21.56 -5.98 1.91
C ASN A 49 22.08 -7.39 1.65
N SER A 50 21.48 -8.42 2.29
CA SER A 50 21.81 -9.82 2.02
C SER A 50 21.16 -10.37 0.74
N LEU A 51 20.17 -9.68 0.18
CA LEU A 51 19.48 -10.07 -1.05
C LEU A 51 20.28 -9.64 -2.28
N GLU A 52 20.26 -10.49 -3.31
CA GLU A 52 20.68 -10.10 -4.66
C GLU A 52 19.71 -9.08 -5.27
N GLU A 53 20.15 -8.31 -6.28
CA GLU A 53 19.37 -7.23 -6.88
C GLU A 53 18.00 -7.68 -7.42
N GLU A 54 17.92 -8.88 -8.01
CA GLU A 54 16.63 -9.45 -8.44
C GLU A 54 15.68 -9.66 -7.26
N ASN A 55 16.19 -10.21 -6.16
CA ASN A 55 15.41 -10.49 -4.95
C ASN A 55 15.01 -9.23 -4.20
N LYS A 56 15.79 -8.15 -4.26
CA LYS A 56 15.38 -6.82 -3.78
C LYS A 56 14.17 -6.31 -4.56
N GLY A 57 14.15 -6.50 -5.88
CA GLY A 57 13.00 -6.21 -6.72
C GLY A 57 11.75 -6.99 -6.32
N VAL A 58 11.90 -8.28 -6.01
CA VAL A 58 10.82 -9.14 -5.52
C VAL A 58 10.30 -8.66 -4.15
N LEU A 59 11.18 -8.30 -3.22
CA LEU A 59 10.78 -7.75 -1.91
C LEU A 59 9.87 -6.52 -2.07
N PHE A 60 10.24 -5.58 -2.93
CA PHE A 60 9.41 -4.39 -3.15
C PHE A 60 8.09 -4.69 -3.86
N LYS A 61 8.00 -5.75 -4.68
CA LYS A 61 6.71 -6.22 -5.22
C LYS A 61 5.82 -6.81 -4.14
N ILE A 62 6.38 -7.54 -3.17
CA ILE A 62 5.62 -8.06 -2.01
C ILE A 62 5.07 -6.90 -1.18
N ILE A 63 5.88 -5.86 -0.94
CA ILE A 63 5.45 -4.65 -0.24
C ILE A 63 4.36 -3.92 -1.03
N GLU A 64 4.53 -3.74 -2.35
CA GLU A 64 3.52 -3.13 -3.23
C GLU A 64 2.18 -3.89 -3.14
N GLN A 65 2.21 -5.21 -3.26
CA GLN A 65 0.99 -6.04 -3.17
C GLN A 65 0.32 -5.94 -1.79
N THR A 66 1.10 -6.00 -0.72
CA THR A 66 0.57 -5.88 0.65
C THR A 66 -0.14 -4.54 0.86
N MET A 67 0.42 -3.44 0.33
CA MET A 67 -0.23 -2.13 0.37
C MET A 67 -1.53 -2.12 -0.44
N ILE A 68 -1.52 -2.68 -1.65
CA ILE A 68 -2.69 -2.77 -2.53
C ILE A 68 -3.81 -3.56 -1.85
N ASP A 69 -3.52 -4.75 -1.31
CA ASP A 69 -4.50 -5.60 -0.64
C ASP A 69 -5.09 -4.91 0.58
N THR A 70 -4.25 -4.24 1.38
CA THR A 70 -4.69 -3.51 2.56
C THR A 70 -5.63 -2.35 2.19
N ILE A 71 -5.28 -1.58 1.17
CA ILE A 71 -6.13 -0.48 0.69
C ILE A 71 -7.43 -1.02 0.10
N SER A 72 -7.38 -2.06 -0.74
CA SER A 72 -8.56 -2.67 -1.34
C SER A 72 -9.55 -3.17 -0.29
N ASN A 73 -9.07 -3.93 0.69
CA ASN A 73 -9.91 -4.42 1.79
C ASN A 73 -10.49 -3.27 2.62
N MET A 74 -9.68 -2.26 2.92
CA MET A 74 -10.14 -1.09 3.67
C MET A 74 -11.22 -0.33 2.89
N LEU A 75 -11.02 -0.09 1.59
CA LEU A 75 -12.01 0.55 0.72
C LEU A 75 -13.33 -0.21 0.74
N GLY A 76 -13.28 -1.53 0.59
CA GLY A 76 -14.48 -2.35 0.61
C GLY A 76 -15.22 -2.28 1.96
N ILE A 77 -14.47 -2.23 3.06
CA ILE A 77 -15.05 -2.06 4.38
C ILE A 77 -15.69 -0.68 4.51
N ILE A 78 -15.00 0.42 4.18
CA ILE A 78 -15.48 1.78 4.49
C ILE A 78 -16.59 2.27 3.57
N ASP A 79 -16.69 1.73 2.35
CA ASP A 79 -17.73 2.07 1.38
C ASP A 79 -18.96 1.16 1.49
N GLY A 80 -18.90 0.13 2.33
CA GLY A 80 -20.00 -0.78 2.65
C GLY A 80 -20.14 -1.96 1.70
N SER A 81 -19.20 -2.20 0.79
CA SER A 81 -19.21 -3.37 -0.12
C SER A 81 -18.71 -4.66 0.54
N SER A 82 -17.96 -4.55 1.64
CA SER A 82 -17.47 -5.66 2.46
C SER A 82 -17.87 -5.49 3.93
N THR A 83 -18.06 -6.62 4.62
CA THR A 83 -18.45 -6.65 6.03
C THR A 83 -17.24 -6.85 6.95
N LEU A 84 -17.39 -6.42 8.20
CA LEU A 84 -16.42 -6.67 9.27
C LEU A 84 -16.82 -7.92 10.06
N ILE A 85 -15.82 -8.68 10.52
CA ILE A 85 -16.03 -9.83 11.39
C ILE A 85 -16.63 -9.34 12.72
N ASP A 86 -17.72 -9.96 13.15
CA ASP A 86 -18.42 -9.67 14.42
C ASP A 86 -18.84 -8.19 14.60
N CYS A 87 -19.08 -7.47 13.50
CA CYS A 87 -19.53 -6.08 13.52
C CYS A 87 -20.72 -5.88 12.59
N SER A 88 -21.85 -5.42 13.14
CA SER A 88 -23.08 -5.17 12.38
C SER A 88 -23.17 -3.74 11.81
N ILE A 89 -22.11 -2.95 11.91
CA ILE A 89 -22.09 -1.59 11.37
C ILE A 89 -21.79 -1.66 9.88
N GLU A 90 -22.69 -1.11 9.08
CA GLU A 90 -22.48 -0.91 7.65
C GLU A 90 -22.11 0.56 7.42
N PRO A 91 -20.83 0.88 7.23
CA PRO A 91 -20.41 2.24 6.95
C PRO A 91 -20.79 2.63 5.52
N LYS A 92 -20.82 3.93 5.28
CA LYS A 92 -21.09 4.50 3.97
C LYS A 92 -20.19 5.69 3.73
N LEU A 93 -19.30 5.57 2.76
CA LEU A 93 -18.42 6.67 2.40
C LEU A 93 -19.10 7.57 1.36
N LEU A 94 -19.10 8.87 1.64
CA LEU A 94 -19.49 9.90 0.70
C LEU A 94 -18.23 10.65 0.24
N LEU A 95 -18.06 10.79 -1.07
CA LEU A 95 -17.04 11.68 -1.67
C LEU A 95 -17.77 12.92 -2.17
N ASP A 96 -17.43 14.09 -1.65
CA ASP A 96 -18.12 15.36 -1.96
C ASP A 96 -19.65 15.27 -1.81
N SER A 97 -20.10 14.63 -0.72
CA SER A 97 -21.53 14.35 -0.43
C SER A 97 -22.23 13.40 -1.41
N ILE A 98 -21.50 12.81 -2.35
CA ILE A 98 -22.02 11.83 -3.30
C ILE A 98 -21.67 10.42 -2.80
N ASP A 99 -22.68 9.57 -2.81
CA ASP A 99 -22.55 8.16 -2.45
C ASP A 99 -21.58 7.43 -3.38
N THR A 100 -20.64 6.71 -2.78
CA THR A 100 -19.67 5.87 -3.48
C THR A 100 -20.29 4.57 -4.01
N LYS A 101 -21.49 4.21 -3.53
CA LYS A 101 -22.29 3.05 -3.94
C LYS A 101 -21.63 1.69 -3.70
N GLY A 102 -20.61 1.63 -2.84
CA GLY A 102 -19.88 0.39 -2.58
C GLY A 102 -19.00 -0.05 -3.77
N GLU A 103 -18.54 0.89 -4.60
CA GLU A 103 -17.78 0.59 -5.82
C GLU A 103 -16.28 0.90 -5.69
N LEU A 104 -15.80 1.45 -4.56
CA LEU A 104 -14.41 1.91 -4.45
C LEU A 104 -13.41 0.76 -4.48
N GLN A 105 -13.75 -0.39 -3.89
CA GLN A 105 -12.90 -1.57 -3.95
C GLN A 105 -12.69 -2.02 -5.40
N ASP A 106 -13.79 -2.14 -6.16
CA ASP A 106 -13.78 -2.60 -7.55
C ASP A 106 -13.00 -1.63 -8.43
N TYR A 107 -13.29 -0.32 -8.34
CA TYR A 107 -12.56 0.70 -9.11
C TYR A 107 -11.07 0.70 -8.79
N PHE A 108 -10.68 0.48 -7.54
CA PHE A 108 -9.27 0.41 -7.16
C PHE A 108 -8.60 -0.82 -7.77
N LEU A 109 -9.22 -2.01 -7.66
CA LEU A 109 -8.67 -3.26 -8.21
C LEU A 109 -8.58 -3.23 -9.75
N GLU A 110 -9.62 -2.74 -10.43
CA GLU A 110 -9.62 -2.57 -11.89
C GLU A 110 -8.45 -1.69 -12.33
N TYR A 111 -8.21 -0.57 -11.65
CA TYR A 111 -7.08 0.30 -11.94
C TYR A 111 -5.72 -0.40 -11.76
N ILE A 112 -5.59 -1.26 -10.74
CA ILE A 112 -4.37 -2.06 -10.52
C ILE A 112 -4.17 -3.08 -11.64
N GLU A 113 -5.22 -3.83 -12.00
CA GLU A 113 -5.17 -4.82 -13.07
C GLU A 113 -4.78 -4.19 -14.40
N GLU A 114 -5.38 -3.06 -14.75
CA GLU A 114 -4.98 -2.31 -15.95
C GLU A 114 -3.50 -1.91 -15.94
N LYS A 115 -2.96 -1.54 -14.76
CA LYS A 115 -1.55 -1.19 -14.64
C LYS A 115 -0.63 -2.40 -14.75
N ILE A 116 -1.04 -3.54 -14.22
CA ILE A 116 -0.28 -4.79 -14.32
C ILE A 116 -0.24 -5.27 -15.77
N LEU A 117 -1.37 -5.24 -16.48
CA LEU A 117 -1.47 -5.65 -17.89
C LEU A 117 -0.70 -4.73 -18.86
N LYS A 118 -0.38 -3.51 -18.43
CA LYS A 118 0.39 -2.51 -19.22
C LYS A 118 1.89 -2.50 -18.88
N ARG A 119 2.37 -3.31 -17.93
CA ARG A 119 3.80 -3.48 -17.58
C ARG A 119 4.40 -4.67 -18.31
#